data_AF-A0A9K3D7E5-F1
#
_entry.id   AF-A0A9K3D7E5-F1
#
_cell.length_a   1.000
_cell.length_b   1.000
_cell.length_c   1.000
_cell.angle_alpha   90.00
_cell.angle_beta   90.00
_cell.angle_gamma   90.00
#
_symmetry.space_group_name_H-M   'P 1'
#
loop_
_entity.id
_entity.type
_entity.pdbx_description
1 polymer ?
#
loop_
_entity_poly.entity_id
_entity_poly.type
_entity_poly.pdbx_seq_one_letter_code
_entity_poly.pdbx_strand_id
1 'polypeptide(L)'
;AILVEMHTGHPLFLGTNEAHQLGAIVEVLGYPPAKMLERSPKLYKYFVHARDTVDEGSAEGATITRQHARGIHEDPSGLSRHASDVYYLSPQVVAKFKHSPMQRQLEAILNANNGGPRGRYKTSDDGFKPGHTPHDYALFMDFISRVFVYEPSERITPAEALKHPFFAQADD
;
A
#
# COMPACT_ATOMS: atom_id res chain seq x y z
N ALA A 1 2.63 2.28 -10.54
CA ALA A 1 3.46 1.07 -10.40
C ALA A 1 4.75 1.23 -11.18
N ILE A 2 4.67 1.33 -12.51
CA ILE A 2 5.83 1.45 -13.42
C ILE A 2 6.90 2.45 -12.95
N LEU A 3 6.55 3.66 -12.54
CA LEU A 3 7.54 4.65 -12.07
C LEU A 3 8.39 4.15 -10.88
N VAL A 4 7.76 3.49 -9.90
CA VAL A 4 8.46 2.90 -8.75
C VAL A 4 9.32 1.72 -9.20
N GLU A 5 8.84 0.93 -10.16
CA GLU A 5 9.57 -0.22 -10.70
C GLU A 5 10.79 0.18 -11.51
N MET A 6 10.68 1.24 -12.30
CA MET A 6 11.82 1.81 -13.03
C MET A 6 12.91 2.27 -12.07
N HIS A 7 12.53 2.88 -10.93
CA HIS A 7 13.50 3.35 -9.94
C HIS A 7 14.14 2.23 -9.11
N THR A 8 13.33 1.24 -8.69
CA THR A 8 13.78 0.13 -7.83
C THR A 8 14.37 -1.05 -8.61
N GLY A 9 14.07 -1.15 -9.91
CA GLY A 9 14.45 -2.22 -10.83
C GLY A 9 13.68 -3.53 -10.66
N HIS A 10 12.62 -3.56 -9.83
CA HIS A 10 11.83 -4.76 -9.54
C HIS A 10 10.34 -4.40 -9.48
N PRO A 11 9.42 -5.32 -9.79
CA PRO A 11 8.00 -5.01 -9.74
C PRO A 11 7.52 -4.64 -8.34
N LEU A 12 6.66 -3.61 -8.25
CA LEU A 12 6.15 -3.10 -6.98
C LEU A 12 5.14 -4.09 -6.39
N PHE A 13 4.26 -4.59 -7.25
CA PHE A 13 3.23 -5.57 -6.91
C PHE A 13 3.50 -6.86 -7.70
N LEU A 14 4.08 -7.86 -7.05
CA LEU A 14 4.48 -9.14 -7.68
C LEU A 14 3.37 -10.19 -7.62
N GLY A 15 2.21 -9.93 -8.21
CA GLY A 15 1.11 -10.89 -8.25
C GLY A 15 1.32 -12.01 -9.28
N THR A 16 1.02 -13.25 -8.88
CA THR A 16 1.03 -14.44 -9.77
C THR A 16 -0.37 -14.90 -10.17
N ASN A 17 -1.40 -14.33 -9.54
CA ASN A 17 -2.82 -14.48 -9.83
C ASN A 17 -3.58 -13.31 -9.18
N GLU A 18 -4.89 -13.19 -9.42
CA GLU A 18 -5.71 -12.09 -8.90
C GLU A 18 -5.63 -11.93 -7.37
N ALA A 19 -5.69 -13.04 -6.61
CA ALA A 19 -5.62 -13.00 -5.16
C ALA A 19 -4.24 -12.54 -4.68
N HIS A 20 -3.17 -13.03 -5.30
CA HIS A 20 -1.81 -12.63 -4.98
C HIS A 20 -1.55 -11.15 -5.32
N GLN A 21 -2.06 -10.69 -6.46
CA GLN A 21 -1.98 -9.28 -6.86
C GLN A 21 -2.68 -8.37 -5.86
N LEU A 22 -3.90 -8.75 -5.43
CA LEU A 22 -4.68 -7.94 -4.51
C LEU A 22 -4.03 -7.83 -3.13
N GLY A 23 -3.57 -8.94 -2.55
CA GLY A 23 -2.87 -8.85 -1.26
C GLY A 23 -1.53 -8.13 -1.36
N ALA A 24 -0.81 -8.21 -2.48
CA ALA A 24 0.41 -7.42 -2.70
C ALA A 24 0.13 -5.91 -2.75
N ILE A 25 -1.03 -5.51 -3.29
CA ILE A 25 -1.47 -4.11 -3.25
C ILE A 25 -1.79 -3.72 -1.80
N VAL A 26 -2.53 -4.56 -1.07
CA VAL A 26 -2.91 -4.30 0.35
C VAL A 26 -1.69 -4.23 1.28
N GLU A 27 -0.64 -5.00 0.98
CA GLU A 27 0.62 -4.97 1.72
C GLU A 27 1.32 -3.60 1.67
N VAL A 28 1.14 -2.84 0.58
CA VAL A 28 1.80 -1.55 0.36
C VAL A 28 0.87 -0.37 0.63
N LEU A 29 -0.39 -0.46 0.20
CA LEU A 29 -1.35 0.65 0.26
C LEU A 29 -2.32 0.56 1.44
N GLY A 30 -2.35 -0.56 2.16
CA GLY A 30 -3.39 -0.85 3.15
C GLY A 30 -4.68 -1.35 2.51
N TYR A 31 -5.74 -1.44 3.31
CA TYR A 31 -7.03 -1.96 2.83
C TYR A 31 -7.78 -0.94 1.94
N PRO A 32 -8.49 -1.39 0.88
CA PRO A 32 -9.39 -0.51 0.15
C PRO A 32 -10.52 -0.01 1.05
N PRO A 33 -11.06 1.20 0.83
CA PRO A 33 -12.17 1.73 1.62
C PRO A 33 -13.40 0.83 1.57
N ALA A 34 -14.13 0.69 2.69
CA ALA A 34 -15.34 -0.13 2.79
C ALA A 34 -16.37 0.21 1.70
N LYS A 35 -16.62 1.51 1.46
CA LYS A 35 -17.52 2.00 0.39
C LYS A 35 -17.19 1.45 -1.00
N MET A 36 -15.91 1.19 -1.28
CA MET A 36 -15.45 0.64 -2.56
C MET A 36 -15.64 -0.88 -2.59
N LEU A 37 -15.35 -1.53 -1.47
CA LEU A 37 -15.48 -2.97 -1.30
C LEU A 37 -16.94 -3.42 -1.41
N GLU A 38 -17.87 -2.71 -0.77
CA GLU A 38 -19.31 -3.01 -0.78
C GLU A 38 -19.93 -2.94 -2.18
N ARG A 39 -19.38 -2.12 -3.07
CA ARG A 39 -19.81 -2.00 -4.47
C ARG A 39 -19.20 -3.08 -5.38
N SER A 40 -18.26 -3.87 -4.86
CA SER A 40 -17.51 -4.84 -5.65
C SER A 40 -18.29 -6.14 -5.83
N PRO A 41 -18.49 -6.63 -7.07
CA PRO A 41 -19.10 -7.94 -7.31
C PRO A 41 -18.18 -9.09 -6.87
N LYS A 42 -16.90 -8.83 -6.59
CA LYS A 42 -15.91 -9.82 -6.14
C LYS A 42 -15.59 -9.70 -4.64
N LEU A 43 -16.38 -8.97 -3.85
CA LEU A 43 -16.13 -8.72 -2.43
C LEU A 43 -15.81 -10.02 -1.66
N TYR A 44 -16.77 -10.94 -1.61
CA TYR A 44 -16.67 -12.20 -0.86
C TYR A 44 -15.68 -13.21 -1.47
N LYS A 45 -15.16 -12.94 -2.68
CA LYS A 45 -14.10 -13.77 -3.28
C LYS A 45 -12.76 -13.54 -2.60
N TYR A 46 -12.49 -12.31 -2.15
CA TYR A 46 -11.16 -11.93 -1.64
C TYR A 46 -11.18 -11.33 -0.24
N PHE A 47 -12.34 -10.90 0.25
CA PHE A 47 -12.47 -10.28 1.56
C PHE A 47 -13.56 -10.95 2.38
N VAL A 48 -13.43 -10.86 3.70
CA VAL A 48 -14.41 -11.27 4.70
C VAL A 48 -14.74 -10.08 5.58
N HIS A 49 -15.99 -9.95 5.96
CA HIS A 49 -16.42 -8.92 6.88
C HIS A 49 -16.02 -9.30 8.31
N ALA A 50 -15.56 -8.36 9.14
CA ALA A 50 -15.14 -8.63 10.52
C ALA A 50 -16.21 -9.38 11.33
N ARG A 51 -17.47 -8.93 11.27
CA ARG A 51 -18.63 -9.61 11.87
C ARG A 51 -18.81 -11.08 11.46
N ASP A 52 -18.40 -11.45 10.25
CA ASP A 52 -18.55 -12.82 9.73
C ASP A 52 -17.39 -13.73 10.19
N THR A 53 -16.34 -13.17 10.79
CA THR A 53 -15.20 -13.92 11.37
C THR A 53 -15.44 -14.37 12.81
N VAL A 54 -16.53 -13.91 13.43
CA VAL A 54 -16.88 -14.13 14.84
C VAL A 54 -17.80 -15.35 14.97
N ASP A 55 -17.30 -16.53 14.61
CA ASP A 55 -17.83 -17.78 15.16
C ASP A 55 -16.86 -18.23 16.25
N GLU A 56 -17.10 -17.79 17.48
CA GLU A 56 -16.21 -17.95 18.66
C GLU A 56 -15.92 -19.42 19.03
N GLY A 57 -16.58 -20.38 18.36
CA GLY A 57 -16.39 -21.82 18.54
C GLY A 57 -15.39 -22.49 17.60
N SER A 58 -14.89 -21.82 16.54
CA SER A 58 -14.00 -22.43 15.54
C SER A 58 -12.54 -21.97 15.64
N ALA A 59 -11.60 -22.92 15.65
CA ALA A 59 -10.16 -22.66 15.67
C ALA A 59 -9.67 -21.81 14.48
N GLU A 60 -10.39 -21.81 13.36
CA GLU A 60 -10.11 -20.97 12.19
C GLU A 60 -10.42 -19.49 12.47
N GLY A 61 -11.57 -19.17 13.09
CA GLY A 61 -11.99 -17.79 13.42
C GLY A 61 -11.04 -17.12 14.42
N ALA A 62 -10.55 -17.89 15.40
CA ALA A 62 -9.55 -17.43 16.37
C ALA A 62 -8.17 -17.14 15.73
N THR A 63 -7.81 -17.86 14.66
CA THR A 63 -6.52 -17.68 13.96
C THR A 63 -6.54 -16.46 13.05
N ILE A 64 -7.64 -16.24 12.32
CA ILE A 64 -7.88 -15.04 11.50
C ILE A 64 -7.87 -13.80 12.38
N THR A 65 -8.61 -13.82 13.49
CA THR A 65 -8.65 -12.70 14.45
C THR A 65 -7.28 -12.42 15.06
N ARG A 66 -6.50 -13.45 15.47
CA ARG A 66 -5.14 -13.25 16.04
C ARG A 66 -4.10 -12.72 15.06
N GLN A 67 -4.11 -13.19 13.81
CA GLN A 67 -3.15 -12.74 12.80
C GLN A 67 -3.41 -11.29 12.38
N HIS A 68 -4.68 -10.89 12.34
CA HIS A 68 -5.10 -9.52 12.02
C HIS A 68 -5.04 -8.59 13.25
N ALA A 69 -5.24 -9.10 14.47
CA ALA A 69 -5.17 -8.31 15.72
C ALA A 69 -3.77 -7.75 16.02
N ARG A 70 -2.70 -8.43 15.57
CA ARG A 70 -1.33 -7.92 15.70
C ARG A 70 -1.01 -6.75 14.75
N GLY A 71 -1.91 -6.44 13.82
CA GLY A 71 -1.84 -5.29 12.93
C GLY A 71 -2.99 -4.30 13.15
N ILE A 72 -3.64 -4.28 14.32
CA ILE A 72 -4.61 -3.23 14.70
C ILE A 72 -3.82 -1.94 14.82
N HIS A 73 -3.61 -1.28 13.69
CA HIS A 73 -3.46 0.14 13.64
C HIS A 73 -4.84 0.69 13.29
N GLU A 74 -5.29 1.65 14.10
CA GLU A 74 -6.44 2.47 13.78
C GLU A 74 -6.32 2.97 12.33
N ASP A 75 -7.44 2.92 11.61
CA ASP A 75 -7.59 3.57 10.32
C ASP A 75 -6.96 4.99 10.38
N PRO A 76 -5.85 5.26 9.68
CA PRO A 76 -5.18 6.55 9.75
C PRO A 76 -6.03 7.67 9.12
N SER A 77 -7.11 7.33 8.39
CA SER A 77 -8.09 8.29 7.91
C SER A 77 -9.13 8.68 8.94
N GLY A 78 -9.24 7.95 10.07
CA GLY A 78 -10.18 8.22 11.16
C GLY A 78 -11.66 8.15 10.75
N LEU A 79 -11.97 7.61 9.57
CA LEU A 79 -13.30 7.60 8.97
C LEU A 79 -14.13 6.39 9.42
N SER A 80 -13.51 5.27 9.81
CA SER A 80 -14.23 4.07 10.27
C SER A 80 -14.33 3.99 11.79
N ARG A 81 -15.28 4.73 12.39
CA ARG A 81 -15.54 4.69 13.85
C ARG A 81 -16.37 3.48 14.30
N HIS A 82 -16.99 2.74 13.38
CA HIS A 82 -17.77 1.56 13.70
C HIS A 82 -17.09 0.29 13.20
N ALA A 83 -16.90 -0.69 14.08
CA ALA A 83 -16.38 -2.02 13.75
C ALA A 83 -17.26 -2.76 12.71
N SER A 84 -18.47 -2.25 12.44
CA SER A 84 -19.42 -2.78 11.47
C SER A 84 -18.98 -2.64 10.02
N ASP A 85 -17.95 -1.84 9.70
CA ASP A 85 -17.59 -1.54 8.30
C ASP A 85 -16.17 -2.05 7.96
N VAL A 86 -15.65 -2.98 8.77
CA VAL A 86 -14.29 -3.48 8.66
C VAL A 86 -14.25 -4.77 7.84
N TYR A 87 -13.42 -4.78 6.80
CA TYR A 87 -13.15 -5.94 5.94
C TYR A 87 -11.70 -6.38 6.05
N TYR A 88 -11.48 -7.69 5.97
CA TYR A 88 -10.16 -8.33 5.98
C TYR A 88 -9.97 -9.18 4.73
N LEU A 89 -8.72 -9.45 4.35
CA LEU A 89 -8.44 -10.43 3.29
C LEU A 89 -8.95 -11.81 3.74
N SER A 90 -9.59 -12.55 2.82
CA SER A 90 -10.10 -13.87 3.13
C SER A 90 -8.94 -14.86 3.42
N PRO A 91 -9.18 -15.93 4.19
CA PRO A 91 -8.13 -16.90 4.53
C PRO A 91 -7.43 -17.50 3.31
N GLN A 92 -8.17 -17.71 2.22
CA GLN A 92 -7.64 -18.22 0.95
C GLN A 92 -6.65 -17.25 0.29
N VAL A 93 -6.81 -15.96 0.56
CA VAL A 93 -5.89 -14.92 0.12
C VAL A 93 -4.71 -14.89 1.08
N VAL A 94 -4.95 -14.72 2.39
CA VAL A 94 -3.89 -14.61 3.43
C VAL A 94 -2.94 -15.80 3.44
N ALA A 95 -3.43 -17.04 3.28
CA ALA A 95 -2.61 -18.25 3.27
C ALA A 95 -1.55 -18.26 2.14
N LYS A 96 -1.69 -17.40 1.13
CA LYS A 96 -0.73 -17.25 0.02
C LYS A 96 0.34 -16.19 0.28
N PHE A 97 0.28 -15.44 1.38
CA PHE A 97 1.21 -14.36 1.71
C PHE A 97 2.15 -14.72 2.85
N LYS A 98 3.39 -14.24 2.74
CA LYS A 98 4.43 -14.39 3.76
C LYS A 98 4.47 -13.22 4.75
N HIS A 99 3.84 -12.10 4.42
CA HIS A 99 3.94 -10.82 5.14
C HIS A 99 2.55 -10.29 5.51
N SER A 100 2.47 -9.58 6.63
CA SER A 100 1.23 -8.94 7.08
C SER A 100 0.92 -7.69 6.25
N PRO A 101 -0.36 -7.27 6.14
CA PRO A 101 -0.73 -5.98 5.55
C PRO A 101 0.10 -4.82 6.09
N MET A 102 0.41 -3.83 5.26
CA MET A 102 1.23 -2.63 5.58
C MET A 102 2.68 -2.89 6.05
N GLN A 103 3.20 -4.11 5.93
CA GLN A 103 4.59 -4.41 6.29
C GLN A 103 5.61 -3.83 5.28
N ARG A 104 5.16 -3.45 4.08
CA ARG A 104 6.00 -2.83 3.03
C ARG A 104 5.55 -1.41 2.71
N GLN A 105 5.89 -0.47 3.57
CA GLN A 105 5.65 0.95 3.32
C GLN A 105 6.47 1.45 2.11
N LEU A 106 5.88 2.35 1.31
CA LEU A 106 6.52 2.91 0.12
C LEU A 106 7.87 3.55 0.44
N GLU A 107 7.99 4.23 1.58
CA GLU A 107 9.24 4.83 2.06
C GLU A 107 10.36 3.79 2.23
N ALA A 108 10.05 2.64 2.82
CA ALA A 108 10.99 1.54 2.99
C ALA A 108 11.39 0.90 1.65
N ILE A 109 10.43 0.75 0.73
CA ILE A 109 10.70 0.24 -0.63
C ILE A 109 11.66 1.15 -1.38
N LEU A 110 11.45 2.46 -1.26
CA LEU A 110 12.27 3.46 -1.91
C LEU A 110 13.58 3.73 -1.16
N ASN A 111 13.67 3.35 0.11
CA ASN A 111 14.80 3.63 0.99
C ASN A 111 15.16 5.13 0.97
N ALA A 112 14.11 5.96 1.07
CA ALA A 112 14.13 7.40 0.80
C ALA A 112 15.19 8.16 1.62
N ASN A 113 15.36 7.81 2.89
CA ASN A 113 16.28 8.50 3.80
C ASN A 113 17.73 8.01 3.74
N ASN A 114 18.01 7.00 2.90
CA ASN A 114 19.26 6.26 2.98
C ASN A 114 19.85 6.03 1.57
N GLY A 115 19.66 7.00 0.68
CA GLY A 115 20.25 7.03 -0.66
C GLY A 115 19.56 6.10 -1.64
N GLY A 116 18.24 5.93 -1.50
CA GLY A 116 17.42 5.26 -2.49
C GLY A 116 17.58 3.74 -2.55
N PRO A 117 16.99 3.06 -3.55
CA PRO A 117 17.02 1.60 -3.64
C PRO A 117 18.45 1.04 -3.57
N ARG A 118 18.68 0.14 -2.60
CA ARG A 118 20.01 -0.45 -2.28
C ARG A 118 21.09 0.56 -1.87
N GLY A 119 20.72 1.77 -1.47
CA GLY A 119 21.65 2.84 -1.08
C GLY A 119 22.53 3.38 -2.21
N ARG A 120 22.20 3.08 -3.48
CA ARG A 120 23.05 3.37 -4.65
C ARG A 120 23.22 4.86 -4.96
N TYR A 121 22.47 5.72 -4.27
CA TYR A 121 22.49 7.16 -4.44
C TYR A 121 23.09 7.90 -3.25
N LYS A 122 23.72 7.18 -2.30
CA LYS A 122 24.64 7.80 -1.34
C LYS A 122 25.95 8.22 -2.02
N THR A 123 26.52 9.31 -1.55
CA THR A 123 27.89 9.72 -1.87
C THR A 123 28.87 9.19 -0.81
N SER A 124 30.17 9.33 -1.05
CA SER A 124 31.22 8.83 -0.15
C SER A 124 31.35 9.59 1.16
N ASP A 125 30.83 10.82 1.20
CA ASP A 125 30.86 11.75 2.32
C ASP A 125 29.53 11.76 3.12
N ASP A 126 28.80 10.65 3.10
CA ASP A 126 27.47 10.48 3.72
C ASP A 126 26.37 11.43 3.18
N GLY A 127 26.65 12.11 2.06
CA GLY A 127 25.67 12.91 1.32
C GLY A 127 24.81 12.08 0.35
N PHE A 128 24.06 12.79 -0.49
CA PHE A 128 23.17 12.21 -1.49
C PHE A 128 23.52 12.73 -2.88
N LYS A 129 23.39 11.88 -3.90
CA LYS A 129 23.52 12.33 -5.29
C LYS A 129 22.45 13.39 -5.60
N PRO A 130 22.75 14.41 -6.41
CA PRO A 130 21.73 15.35 -6.89
C PRO A 130 20.50 14.63 -7.46
N GLY A 131 19.31 15.16 -7.15
CA GLY A 131 18.02 14.55 -7.50
C GLY A 131 17.65 13.28 -6.72
N HIS A 132 18.43 12.90 -5.70
CA HIS A 132 18.19 11.72 -4.86
C HIS A 132 18.31 12.04 -3.37
N THR A 133 18.05 13.28 -2.99
CA THR A 133 17.99 13.70 -1.59
C THR A 133 16.70 13.19 -0.93
N PRO A 134 16.63 13.13 0.41
CA PRO A 134 15.38 12.82 1.10
C PRO A 134 14.21 13.74 0.69
N HIS A 135 14.49 15.01 0.36
CA HIS A 135 13.49 15.94 -0.13
C HIS A 135 12.93 15.53 -1.51
N ASP A 136 13.79 15.15 -2.44
CA ASP A 136 13.38 14.69 -3.78
C ASP A 136 12.51 13.42 -3.67
N TYR A 137 12.90 12.50 -2.77
CA TYR A 137 12.08 11.33 -2.46
C TYR A 137 10.75 11.68 -1.82
N ALA A 138 10.68 12.69 -0.96
CA ALA A 138 9.42 13.15 -0.36
C ALA A 138 8.44 13.64 -1.44
N LEU A 139 8.92 14.42 -2.41
CA LEU A 139 8.10 14.86 -3.56
C LEU A 139 7.64 13.68 -4.42
N PHE A 140 8.52 12.72 -4.67
CA PHE A 140 8.18 11.50 -5.42
C PHE A 140 7.15 10.65 -4.68
N MET A 141 7.30 10.47 -3.36
CA MET A 141 6.36 9.71 -2.53
C MET A 141 4.99 10.39 -2.46
N ASP A 142 4.94 11.71 -2.31
CA ASP A 142 3.68 12.47 -2.36
C ASP A 142 2.99 12.24 -3.71
N PHE A 143 3.72 12.38 -4.82
CA PHE A 143 3.18 12.14 -6.16
C PHE A 143 2.60 10.71 -6.30
N ILE A 144 3.40 9.70 -5.94
CA ILE A 144 3.02 8.30 -6.06
C ILE A 144 1.83 7.95 -5.15
N SER A 145 1.75 8.53 -3.95
CA SER A 145 0.61 8.31 -3.05
C SER A 145 -0.71 8.80 -3.66
N ARG A 146 -0.69 9.95 -4.36
CA ARG A 146 -1.86 10.48 -5.08
C ARG A 146 -2.24 9.66 -6.32
N VAL A 147 -1.25 9.07 -7.01
CA VAL A 147 -1.48 8.14 -8.13
C VAL A 147 -2.10 6.83 -7.65
N PHE A 148 -1.81 6.40 -6.43
CA PHE A 148 -2.28 5.14 -5.86
C PHE A 148 -3.55 5.22 -5.04
N VAL A 149 -4.24 6.36 -5.02
CA VAL A 149 -5.56 6.48 -4.39
C VAL A 149 -6.52 5.43 -4.97
N TYR A 150 -7.14 4.66 -4.07
CA TYR A 150 -8.06 3.57 -4.42
C TYR A 150 -9.27 4.08 -5.19
N GLU A 151 -9.94 5.11 -4.65
CA GLU A 151 -11.14 5.69 -5.23
C GLU A 151 -10.80 6.42 -6.54
N PRO A 152 -11.29 5.97 -7.70
CA PRO A 152 -10.89 6.53 -8.99
C PRO A 152 -11.23 8.02 -9.15
N SER A 153 -12.31 8.50 -8.51
CA SER A 153 -12.69 9.92 -8.57
C SER A 153 -11.81 10.84 -7.71
N GLU A 154 -11.10 10.28 -6.73
CA GLU A 154 -10.19 11.02 -5.84
C GLU A 154 -8.73 10.91 -6.31
N ARG A 155 -8.46 10.04 -7.29
CA ARG A 155 -7.12 9.83 -7.85
C ARG A 155 -6.71 11.01 -8.72
N ILE A 156 -5.44 11.41 -8.59
CA ILE A 156 -4.86 12.50 -9.39
C ILE A 156 -5.06 12.25 -10.90
N THR A 157 -5.51 13.28 -11.60
CA THR A 157 -5.68 13.24 -13.06
C THR A 157 -4.36 13.50 -13.78
N PRO A 158 -4.21 13.13 -15.07
CA PRO A 158 -3.00 13.46 -15.84
C PRO A 158 -2.67 14.96 -15.87
N ALA A 159 -3.68 15.83 -15.97
CA ALA A 159 -3.47 17.28 -16.02
C ALA A 159 -2.99 17.85 -14.67
N GLU A 160 -3.41 17.28 -13.55
CA GLU A 160 -2.92 17.63 -12.22
C GLU A 160 -1.54 17.03 -11.95
N ALA A 161 -1.30 15.80 -12.44
CA ALA A 161 -0.01 15.12 -12.32
C ALA A 161 1.11 15.95 -12.95
N LEU A 162 0.89 16.53 -14.13
CA LEU A 162 1.86 17.41 -14.79
C LEU A 162 2.19 18.69 -14.00
N LYS A 163 1.30 19.11 -13.10
CA LYS A 163 1.50 20.30 -12.25
C LYS A 163 2.09 19.94 -10.88
N HIS A 164 2.37 18.67 -10.63
CA HIS A 164 2.86 18.23 -9.33
C HIS A 164 4.28 18.76 -9.08
N PRO A 165 4.62 19.21 -7.85
CA PRO A 165 5.96 19.74 -7.53
C PRO A 165 7.12 18.81 -7.85
N PHE A 166 6.88 17.50 -7.86
CA PHE A 166 7.86 16.49 -8.32
C PHE A 166 8.40 16.77 -9.72
N PHE A 167 7.58 17.29 -10.64
CA PHE A 167 8.00 17.64 -12.00
C PHE A 167 8.48 19.08 -12.14
N ALA A 168 8.26 19.94 -11.14
CA ALA A 168 8.65 21.35 -11.19
C ALA A 168 10.16 21.58 -11.00
N GLN A 169 10.89 20.57 -10.51
CA GLN A 169 12.34 20.65 -10.29
C GLN A 169 13.18 20.15 -11.48
N ALA A 170 12.55 19.72 -12.58
CA ALA A 170 13.26 19.17 -13.74
C ALA A 170 13.79 20.22 -14.73
N ASP A 171 13.55 21.52 -14.45
CA ASP A 171 13.85 22.62 -15.36
C ASP A 171 15.19 23.37 -15.05
N ASP A 172 16.06 22.81 -14.20
CA ASP A 172 17.42 23.34 -13.93
C ASP A 172 18.53 22.59 -14.69
#